data_AF-A0A807LKB6-F1
#
_entry.id   AF-A0A807LKB6-F1
#
_cell.length_a   1.000
_cell.length_b   1.000
_cell.length_c   1.000
_cell.angle_alpha   90.00
_cell.angle_beta   90.00
_cell.angle_gamma   90.00
#
_symmetry.space_group_name_H-M   'P 1'
#
loop_
_entity.id
_entity.type
_entity.pdbx_description
1 polymer ?
#
loop_
_entity_poly.entity_id
_entity_poly.type
_entity_poly.pdbx_seq_one_letter_code
_entity_poly.pdbx_strand_id
1 'polypeptide(L)'
;MSEVTDLVVIEKQNAMAVFTTKEQLEPLLERIEAEARSHVPDVSTLKGRKAIASIANQVARSKTYIDNAGKDLVAELKALPKQIDESRRLVRERLDSLKDEVRRPLTEWEQAEEERKQALKQRLRDLLALAEVIDDGGNYLSSKDIQARLGEAKAVTLDDSWQELAGEAGLAKDATLQKLEAAVIVATQREHEVAELERLRKEAEEKAQRERDEQLQREAAEKAQREAEARHRAEIEAAARREAEVKARAESAERQRIEAEQRAQREAEEARLRAEREKQAAIAAEQRKAQEEADRIKREAEAKESARLAEEQRIADETAKREADVKHRKTVGTEIVNALLANTSLTREQAIEVLTALKDGLVPRAKIQY
;
A
#
# COMPACT_ATOMS: atom_id res chain seq x y z
N MET A 1 -102.32 87.55 -7.86
CA MET A 1 -101.56 88.38 -8.80
C MET A 1 -101.34 89.72 -8.11
N SER A 2 -100.26 89.87 -7.35
CA SER A 2 -99.92 91.16 -6.73
C SER A 2 -99.44 92.08 -7.84
N GLU A 3 -100.20 93.13 -8.14
CA GLU A 3 -99.81 94.15 -9.11
C GLU A 3 -98.46 94.73 -8.70
N VAL A 4 -97.46 94.49 -9.55
CA VAL A 4 -96.12 95.01 -9.41
C VAL A 4 -96.19 96.51 -9.71
N THR A 5 -96.45 97.33 -8.70
CA THR A 5 -96.40 98.81 -8.78
C THR A 5 -94.96 99.32 -8.79
N ASP A 6 -94.07 98.66 -9.53
CA ASP A 6 -92.69 99.10 -9.70
C ASP A 6 -92.61 99.90 -11.01
N LEU A 7 -91.91 101.03 -10.98
CA LEU A 7 -91.86 101.97 -12.11
C LEU A 7 -91.16 101.40 -13.36
N VAL A 8 -90.42 100.30 -13.18
CA VAL A 8 -89.66 99.59 -14.20
C VAL A 8 -89.67 98.09 -13.90
N VAL A 9 -89.74 97.27 -14.95
CA VAL A 9 -89.62 95.81 -14.90
C VAL A 9 -88.43 95.40 -15.77
N ILE A 10 -87.52 94.60 -15.23
CA ILE A 10 -86.41 94.00 -15.95
C ILE A 10 -86.75 92.52 -16.11
N GLU A 11 -87.15 92.13 -17.31
CA GLU A 11 -87.37 90.72 -17.61
C GLU A 11 -86.04 89.96 -17.54
N LYS A 12 -86.06 88.75 -16.98
CA LYS A 12 -84.86 87.91 -16.78
C LYS A 12 -84.03 87.73 -18.06
N GLN A 13 -84.69 87.58 -19.21
CA GLN A 13 -84.07 87.45 -20.53
C GLN A 13 -83.32 88.70 -21.01
N ASN A 14 -83.69 89.89 -20.51
CA ASN A 14 -83.08 91.17 -20.86
C ASN A 14 -82.06 91.64 -19.83
N ALA A 15 -82.01 91.02 -18.65
CA ALA A 15 -81.14 91.43 -17.54
C ALA A 15 -79.66 91.51 -17.95
N MET A 16 -79.14 90.53 -18.70
CA MET A 16 -77.77 90.56 -19.20
C MET A 16 -77.48 91.83 -20.00
N ALA A 17 -78.31 92.14 -20.98
CA ALA A 17 -78.11 93.29 -21.85
C ALA A 17 -78.26 94.62 -21.07
N VAL A 18 -79.24 94.71 -20.16
CA VAL A 18 -79.45 95.86 -19.27
C VAL A 18 -78.24 96.15 -18.39
N PHE A 19 -77.61 95.14 -17.78
CA PHE A 19 -76.48 95.35 -16.87
C PHE A 19 -75.11 95.40 -17.55
N THR A 20 -75.02 95.13 -18.85
CA THR A 20 -73.75 95.14 -19.61
C THR A 20 -73.64 96.30 -20.59
N THR A 21 -74.75 96.96 -20.93
CA THR A 21 -74.77 98.08 -21.87
C THR A 21 -75.39 99.31 -21.22
N LYS A 22 -74.67 100.44 -21.28
CA LYS A 22 -75.15 101.69 -20.70
C LYS A 22 -76.38 102.19 -21.46
N GLU A 23 -76.46 101.93 -22.76
CA GLU A 23 -77.59 102.34 -23.60
C GLU A 23 -78.92 101.67 -23.22
N GLN A 24 -78.90 100.54 -22.50
CA GLN A 24 -80.12 99.87 -22.05
C GLN A 24 -80.47 100.16 -20.59
N LEU A 25 -79.50 100.48 -19.75
CA LEU A 25 -79.74 100.87 -18.36
C LEU A 25 -80.25 102.31 -18.25
N GLU A 26 -79.63 103.23 -18.99
CA GLU A 26 -79.92 104.66 -18.90
C GLU A 26 -81.41 104.98 -19.17
N PRO A 27 -82.08 104.43 -20.20
CA PRO A 27 -83.50 104.72 -20.44
C PRO A 27 -84.43 104.25 -19.32
N LEU A 28 -84.05 103.19 -18.59
CA LEU A 28 -84.80 102.71 -17.44
C LEU A 28 -84.68 103.68 -16.26
N LEU A 29 -83.46 104.19 -16.02
CA LEU A 29 -83.21 105.19 -15.00
C LEU A 29 -83.89 106.52 -15.36
N GLU A 30 -83.77 106.97 -16.60
CA GLU A 30 -84.43 108.18 -17.11
C GLU A 30 -85.94 108.11 -16.95
N ARG A 31 -86.57 106.94 -17.18
CA ARG A 31 -88.01 106.75 -16.96
C ARG A 31 -88.40 106.89 -15.49
N ILE A 32 -87.61 106.33 -14.56
CA ILE A 32 -87.84 106.47 -13.11
C ILE A 32 -87.67 107.94 -12.71
N GLU A 33 -86.63 108.60 -13.22
CA GLU A 33 -86.36 110.02 -12.95
C GLU A 33 -87.46 110.93 -13.48
N ALA A 34 -87.92 110.70 -14.71
CA ALA A 34 -88.98 111.47 -15.34
C ALA A 34 -90.30 111.34 -14.56
N GLU A 35 -90.68 110.12 -14.19
CA GLU A 35 -91.87 109.87 -13.38
C GLU A 35 -91.75 110.57 -12.01
N ALA A 36 -90.63 110.40 -11.32
CA ALA A 36 -90.41 111.00 -9.99
C ALA A 36 -90.40 112.54 -10.03
N ARG A 37 -89.81 113.15 -11.08
CA ARG A 37 -89.71 114.61 -11.26
C ARG A 37 -91.00 115.24 -11.80
N SER A 38 -91.91 114.46 -12.38
CA SER A 38 -93.22 114.96 -12.87
C SER A 38 -94.13 115.43 -11.74
N HIS A 39 -93.89 114.97 -10.51
CA HIS A 39 -94.67 115.36 -9.34
C HIS A 39 -94.32 116.77 -8.85
N VAL A 40 -95.31 117.64 -8.82
CA VAL A 40 -95.20 118.99 -8.23
C VAL A 40 -95.32 118.88 -6.70
N PRO A 41 -94.24 119.08 -5.93
CA PRO A 41 -94.27 118.82 -4.48
C PRO A 41 -95.04 119.91 -3.73
N ASP A 42 -96.03 119.50 -2.93
CA ASP A 42 -96.73 120.38 -1.98
C ASP A 42 -96.49 119.91 -0.54
N VAL A 43 -95.70 120.67 0.21
CA VAL A 43 -95.41 120.37 1.62
C VAL A 43 -96.42 121.00 2.59
N SER A 44 -97.28 121.89 2.11
CA SER A 44 -98.23 122.63 2.95
C SER A 44 -99.39 121.75 3.42
N THR A 45 -99.78 120.73 2.64
CA THR A 45 -100.88 119.81 2.97
C THR A 45 -100.39 118.44 3.44
N LEU A 46 -101.19 117.77 4.30
CA LEU A 46 -100.92 116.38 4.70
C LEU A 46 -100.94 115.42 3.51
N LYS A 47 -101.84 115.67 2.54
CA LYS A 47 -101.96 114.88 1.30
C LYS A 47 -100.70 115.03 0.43
N GLY A 48 -100.20 116.25 0.24
CA GLY A 48 -98.98 116.51 -0.52
C GLY A 48 -97.74 115.87 0.10
N ARG A 49 -97.55 115.98 1.43
CA ARG A 49 -96.45 115.28 2.14
C ARG A 49 -96.52 113.75 1.99
N LYS A 50 -97.71 113.15 2.03
CA LYS A 50 -97.90 111.70 1.80
C LYS A 50 -97.59 111.31 0.35
N ALA A 51 -97.94 112.14 -0.62
CA ALA A 51 -97.62 111.89 -2.03
C ALA A 51 -96.09 111.91 -2.27
N ILE A 52 -95.38 112.89 -1.71
CA ILE A 52 -93.91 112.96 -1.76
C ILE A 52 -93.28 111.67 -1.17
N ALA A 53 -93.74 111.24 0.01
CA ALA A 53 -93.26 110.02 0.64
C ALA A 53 -93.54 108.76 -0.20
N SER A 54 -94.71 108.70 -0.86
CA SER A 54 -95.09 107.59 -1.74
C SER A 54 -94.16 107.48 -2.95
N ILE A 55 -93.85 108.60 -3.61
CA ILE A 55 -92.97 108.62 -4.79
C ILE A 55 -91.54 108.25 -4.40
N ALA A 56 -91.03 108.80 -3.29
CA ALA A 56 -89.72 108.41 -2.76
C ALA A 56 -89.65 106.91 -2.47
N ASN A 57 -90.72 106.32 -1.93
CA ASN A 57 -90.80 104.88 -1.71
C ASN A 57 -90.86 104.06 -3.01
N GLN A 58 -91.56 104.54 -4.05
CA GLN A 58 -91.56 103.91 -5.37
C GLN A 58 -90.16 103.89 -5.99
N VAL A 59 -89.42 105.01 -5.92
CA VAL A 59 -88.02 105.09 -6.38
C VAL A 59 -87.14 104.11 -5.59
N ALA A 60 -87.29 104.06 -4.26
CA ALA A 60 -86.54 103.13 -3.42
C ALA A 60 -86.81 101.66 -3.78
N ARG A 61 -88.08 101.30 -4.03
CA ARG A 61 -88.46 99.97 -4.49
C ARG A 61 -87.88 99.63 -5.86
N SER A 62 -87.95 100.55 -6.82
CA SER A 62 -87.34 100.36 -8.15
C SER A 62 -85.83 100.17 -8.07
N LYS A 63 -85.12 100.92 -7.20
CA LYS A 63 -83.69 100.71 -6.93
C LYS A 63 -83.43 99.28 -6.43
N THR A 64 -84.14 98.85 -5.39
CA THR A 64 -83.97 97.50 -4.80
C THR A 64 -84.26 96.42 -5.82
N TYR A 65 -85.31 96.59 -6.63
CA TYR A 65 -85.66 95.66 -7.69
C TYR A 65 -84.54 95.51 -8.74
N ILE A 66 -83.99 96.63 -9.23
CA ILE A 66 -82.88 96.62 -10.20
C ILE A 66 -81.63 95.98 -9.59
N ASP A 67 -81.26 96.33 -8.34
CA ASP A 67 -80.10 95.75 -7.66
C ASP A 67 -80.24 94.23 -7.47
N ASN A 68 -81.41 93.75 -7.07
CA ASN A 68 -81.68 92.32 -6.94
C ASN A 68 -81.63 91.59 -8.29
N ALA A 69 -82.17 92.16 -9.37
CA ALA A 69 -82.07 91.58 -10.71
C ALA A 69 -80.61 91.43 -11.16
N GLY A 70 -79.75 92.40 -10.86
CA GLY A 70 -78.31 92.31 -11.12
C GLY A 70 -77.60 91.26 -10.28
N LYS A 71 -77.95 91.14 -8.99
CA LYS A 71 -77.42 90.09 -8.09
C LYS A 71 -77.80 88.69 -8.55
N ASP A 72 -79.05 88.49 -8.94
CA ASP A 72 -79.56 87.22 -9.45
C ASP A 72 -78.83 86.82 -10.74
N LEU A 73 -78.65 87.77 -11.67
CA LEU A 73 -77.85 87.55 -12.89
C LEU A 73 -76.40 87.14 -12.57
N VAL A 74 -75.73 87.84 -11.66
CA VAL A 74 -74.34 87.51 -11.26
C VAL A 74 -74.27 86.15 -10.60
N ALA A 75 -75.25 85.78 -9.78
CA ALA A 75 -75.32 84.46 -9.14
C ALA A 75 -75.46 83.35 -10.20
N GLU A 76 -76.33 83.53 -11.19
CA GLU A 76 -76.48 82.60 -12.32
C GLU A 76 -75.20 82.48 -13.14
N LEU A 77 -74.55 83.60 -13.46
CA LEU A 77 -73.29 83.60 -14.21
C LEU A 77 -72.15 82.95 -13.44
N LYS A 78 -72.08 83.14 -12.12
CA LYS A 78 -71.07 82.48 -11.28
C LYS A 78 -71.31 80.98 -11.10
N ALA A 79 -72.55 80.52 -11.25
CA ALA A 79 -72.87 79.09 -11.21
C ALA A 79 -72.48 78.36 -12.50
N LEU A 80 -72.48 79.07 -13.64
CA LEU A 80 -72.24 78.48 -14.97
C LEU A 80 -70.87 77.78 -15.12
N PRO A 81 -69.72 78.35 -14.68
CA PRO A 81 -68.43 77.67 -14.76
C PRO A 81 -68.41 76.30 -14.09
N LYS A 82 -69.02 76.17 -12.90
CA LYS A 82 -69.10 74.89 -12.19
C LYS A 82 -69.90 73.86 -12.98
N GLN A 83 -71.03 74.26 -13.56
CA GLN A 83 -71.85 73.37 -14.40
C GLN A 83 -71.11 72.94 -15.67
N ILE A 84 -70.34 73.85 -16.27
CA ILE A 84 -69.50 73.56 -17.43
C ILE A 84 -68.41 72.54 -17.04
N ASP A 85 -67.71 72.73 -15.94
CA ASP A 85 -66.65 71.82 -15.51
C ASP A 85 -67.18 70.43 -15.14
N GLU A 86 -68.34 70.35 -14.47
CA GLU A 86 -69.02 69.07 -14.21
C GLU A 86 -69.41 68.37 -15.53
N SER A 87 -69.97 69.11 -16.49
CA SER A 87 -70.30 68.57 -17.81
C SER A 87 -69.06 68.09 -18.56
N ARG A 88 -67.97 68.86 -18.53
CA ARG A 88 -66.68 68.48 -19.15
C ARG A 88 -66.08 67.24 -18.51
N ARG A 89 -66.20 67.10 -17.18
CA ARG A 89 -65.76 65.91 -16.45
C ARG A 89 -66.56 64.69 -16.87
N LEU A 90 -67.89 64.82 -16.91
CA LEU A 90 -68.80 63.75 -17.34
C LEU A 90 -68.50 63.29 -18.77
N VAL A 91 -68.26 64.24 -19.68
CA VAL A 91 -67.89 63.93 -21.07
C VAL A 91 -66.59 63.14 -21.11
N ARG A 92 -65.56 63.57 -20.39
CA ARG A 92 -64.27 62.86 -20.34
C ARG A 92 -64.43 61.44 -19.80
N GLU A 93 -65.05 61.29 -18.63
CA GLU A 93 -65.25 59.99 -17.98
C GLU A 93 -66.04 59.01 -18.86
N ARG A 94 -67.13 59.49 -19.48
CA ARG A 94 -67.96 58.65 -20.37
C ARG A 94 -67.23 58.27 -21.66
N LEU A 95 -66.53 59.21 -22.30
CA LEU A 95 -65.83 58.93 -23.55
C LEU A 95 -64.59 58.08 -23.33
N ASP A 96 -63.87 58.23 -22.21
CA ASP A 96 -62.77 57.34 -21.85
C ASP A 96 -63.27 55.92 -21.60
N SER A 97 -64.35 55.76 -20.82
CA SER A 97 -64.96 54.44 -20.58
C SER A 97 -65.45 53.79 -21.88
N LEU A 98 -66.09 54.55 -22.76
CA LEU A 98 -66.55 54.06 -24.06
C LEU A 98 -65.37 53.68 -24.98
N LYS A 99 -64.29 54.45 -24.99
CA LYS A 99 -63.07 54.13 -25.74
C LYS A 99 -62.50 52.78 -25.29
N ASP A 100 -62.42 52.56 -23.98
CA ASP A 100 -61.90 51.32 -23.42
C ASP A 100 -62.84 50.14 -23.73
N GLU A 101 -64.16 50.32 -23.61
CA GLU A 101 -65.15 49.31 -23.97
C GLU A 101 -65.08 48.92 -25.45
N VAL A 102 -64.99 49.92 -26.34
CA VAL A 102 -64.89 49.71 -27.80
C VAL A 102 -63.57 49.02 -28.16
N ARG A 103 -62.48 49.33 -27.46
CA ARG A 103 -61.16 48.71 -27.71
C ARG A 103 -61.05 47.30 -27.11
N ARG A 104 -61.79 46.99 -26.05
CA ARG A 104 -61.67 45.73 -25.29
C ARG A 104 -61.67 44.47 -26.17
N PRO A 105 -62.56 44.27 -27.16
CA PRO A 105 -62.53 43.07 -28.00
C PRO A 105 -61.24 42.91 -28.79
N LEU A 106 -60.65 44.02 -29.27
CA LEU A 106 -59.36 43.99 -29.96
C LEU A 106 -58.23 43.61 -28.99
N THR A 107 -58.24 44.18 -27.78
CA THR A 107 -57.22 43.85 -26.76
C THR A 107 -57.31 42.40 -26.30
N GLU A 108 -58.51 41.87 -26.10
CA GLU A 108 -58.72 40.45 -25.77
C GLU A 108 -58.23 39.54 -26.90
N TRP A 109 -58.51 39.89 -28.16
CA TRP A 109 -58.01 39.15 -29.31
C TRP A 109 -56.48 39.22 -29.45
N GLU A 110 -55.88 40.41 -29.28
CA GLU A 110 -54.43 40.61 -29.32
C GLU A 110 -53.72 39.73 -28.27
N GLN A 111 -54.29 39.64 -27.06
CA GLN A 111 -53.78 38.79 -25.97
C GLN A 111 -53.92 37.30 -26.31
N ALA A 112 -55.12 36.86 -26.72
CA ALA A 112 -55.37 35.47 -27.08
C ALA A 112 -54.48 35.01 -28.27
N GLU A 113 -54.24 35.89 -29.23
CA GLU A 113 -53.37 35.62 -30.38
C GLU A 113 -51.90 35.53 -29.99
N GLU A 114 -51.42 36.36 -29.05
CA GLU A 114 -50.07 36.22 -28.50
C GLU A 114 -49.93 34.93 -27.69
N GLU A 115 -50.89 34.60 -26.83
CA GLU A 115 -50.91 33.34 -26.08
C GLU A 115 -50.91 32.12 -27.00
N ARG A 116 -51.71 32.16 -28.08
CA ARG A 116 -51.74 31.12 -29.12
C ARG A 116 -50.35 30.94 -29.75
N LYS A 117 -49.70 32.04 -30.15
CA LYS A 117 -48.35 32.00 -30.74
C LYS A 117 -47.31 31.48 -29.76
N GLN A 118 -47.38 31.88 -28.48
CA GLN A 118 -46.48 31.39 -27.45
C GLN A 118 -46.68 29.90 -27.18
N ALA A 119 -47.93 29.41 -27.17
CA ALA A 119 -48.24 28.00 -27.03
C ALA A 119 -47.68 27.17 -28.20
N LEU A 120 -47.81 27.65 -29.45
CA LEU A 120 -47.19 27.01 -30.61
C LEU A 120 -45.67 26.96 -30.52
N LYS A 121 -45.03 28.08 -30.15
CA LYS A 121 -43.57 28.13 -29.94
C LYS A 121 -43.11 27.24 -28.79
N GLN A 122 -43.89 27.13 -27.72
CA GLN A 122 -43.58 26.22 -26.60
C GLN A 122 -43.66 24.76 -27.06
N ARG A 123 -44.73 24.38 -27.76
CA ARG A 123 -44.89 23.03 -28.32
C ARG A 123 -43.74 22.65 -29.27
N LEU A 124 -43.26 23.60 -30.07
CA LEU A 124 -42.07 23.39 -30.93
C LEU A 124 -40.80 23.19 -30.10
N ARG A 125 -40.61 23.98 -29.04
CA ARG A 125 -39.48 23.82 -28.11
C ARG A 125 -39.53 22.46 -27.39
N ASP A 126 -40.71 22.04 -26.93
CA ASP A 126 -40.89 20.76 -26.26
C ASP A 126 -40.53 19.59 -27.18
N LEU A 127 -40.95 19.67 -28.46
CA LEU A 127 -40.57 18.69 -29.48
C LEU A 127 -39.05 18.63 -29.67
N LEU A 128 -38.37 19.77 -29.77
CA LEU A 128 -36.92 19.81 -29.91
C LEU A 128 -36.19 19.31 -28.66
N ALA A 129 -36.72 19.59 -27.46
CA ALA A 129 -36.15 19.18 -26.18
C ALA A 129 -36.14 17.65 -26.00
N LEU A 130 -37.05 16.92 -26.67
CA LEU A 130 -37.01 15.45 -26.66
C LEU A 130 -35.65 14.91 -27.14
N ALA A 131 -34.98 15.61 -28.06
CA ALA A 131 -33.67 15.21 -28.58
C ALA A 131 -32.53 15.32 -27.56
N GLU A 132 -32.74 15.96 -26.40
CA GLU A 132 -31.71 16.12 -25.36
C GLU A 132 -31.57 14.83 -24.54
N VAL A 133 -30.61 13.99 -24.92
CA VAL A 133 -30.41 12.66 -24.28
C VAL A 133 -29.47 12.67 -23.07
N ILE A 134 -29.24 13.86 -22.49
CA ILE A 134 -28.40 14.05 -21.30
C ILE A 134 -29.30 14.68 -20.22
N ASP A 135 -29.26 14.13 -19.01
CA ASP A 135 -30.01 14.66 -17.86
C ASP A 135 -29.32 15.88 -17.22
N ASP A 136 -30.00 16.52 -16.25
CA ASP A 136 -29.48 17.69 -15.53
C ASP A 136 -28.16 17.40 -14.77
N GLY A 137 -27.86 16.12 -14.50
CA GLY A 137 -26.63 15.65 -13.88
C GLY A 137 -25.49 15.42 -14.86
N GLY A 138 -25.70 15.63 -16.16
CA GLY A 138 -24.72 15.36 -17.20
C GLY A 138 -24.60 13.88 -17.58
N ASN A 139 -25.53 13.03 -17.14
CA ASN A 139 -25.53 11.61 -17.49
C ASN A 139 -26.36 11.36 -18.74
N TYR A 140 -25.86 10.52 -19.63
CA TYR A 140 -26.62 10.05 -20.77
C TYR A 140 -27.74 9.10 -20.34
N LEU A 141 -28.95 9.35 -20.83
CA LEU A 141 -30.13 8.54 -20.59
C LEU A 141 -29.94 7.07 -21.01
N SER A 142 -30.77 6.19 -20.44
CA SER A 142 -30.80 4.77 -20.82
C SER A 142 -31.41 4.58 -22.22
N SER A 143 -31.11 3.46 -22.88
CA SER A 143 -31.70 3.12 -24.17
C SER A 143 -33.23 3.09 -24.10
N LYS A 144 -33.78 2.62 -22.98
CA LYS A 144 -35.22 2.57 -22.70
C LYS A 144 -35.85 3.96 -22.64
N ASP A 145 -35.22 4.91 -21.95
CA ASP A 145 -35.74 6.28 -21.82
C ASP A 145 -35.64 7.03 -23.15
N ILE A 146 -34.56 6.84 -23.90
CA ILE A 146 -34.39 7.42 -25.24
C ILE A 146 -35.44 6.82 -26.20
N GLN A 147 -35.73 5.52 -26.11
CA GLN A 147 -36.80 4.90 -26.88
C GLN A 147 -38.19 5.44 -26.52
N ALA A 148 -38.46 5.73 -25.24
CA ALA A 148 -39.71 6.36 -24.82
C ALA A 148 -39.87 7.74 -25.47
N ARG A 149 -38.82 8.59 -25.42
CA ARG A 149 -38.80 9.90 -26.09
C ARG A 149 -38.93 9.78 -27.61
N LEU A 150 -38.32 8.77 -28.22
CA LEU A 150 -38.49 8.49 -29.65
C LEU A 150 -39.95 8.15 -29.98
N GLY A 151 -40.62 7.38 -29.12
CA GLY A 151 -42.05 7.11 -29.22
C GLY A 151 -42.90 8.38 -29.12
N GLU A 152 -42.61 9.25 -28.16
CA GLU A 152 -43.29 10.55 -28.00
C GLU A 152 -43.10 11.43 -29.24
N ALA A 153 -41.86 11.57 -29.73
CA ALA A 153 -41.57 12.33 -30.95
C ALA A 153 -42.30 11.76 -32.17
N LYS A 154 -42.39 10.42 -32.32
CA LYS A 154 -43.12 9.77 -33.41
C LYS A 154 -44.62 10.06 -33.33
N ALA A 155 -45.18 10.07 -32.12
CA ALA A 155 -46.60 10.29 -31.86
C ALA A 155 -47.07 11.73 -32.16
N VAL A 156 -46.15 12.71 -32.23
CA VAL A 156 -46.50 14.10 -32.59
C VAL A 156 -47.10 14.15 -34.00
N THR A 157 -48.38 14.51 -34.11
CA THR A 157 -49.03 14.72 -35.41
C THR A 157 -48.66 16.07 -35.99
N LEU A 158 -48.36 16.10 -37.30
CA LEU A 158 -48.10 17.33 -38.07
C LEU A 158 -49.37 17.73 -38.83
N ASP A 159 -50.43 18.02 -38.07
CA ASP A 159 -51.72 18.47 -38.59
C ASP A 159 -51.85 20.00 -38.52
N ASP A 160 -53.02 20.50 -38.92
CA ASP A 160 -53.34 21.93 -38.99
C ASP A 160 -53.22 22.66 -37.63
N SER A 161 -53.12 21.93 -36.51
CA SER A 161 -52.90 22.54 -35.20
C SER A 161 -51.54 23.26 -35.07
N TRP A 162 -50.58 23.00 -35.96
CA TRP A 162 -49.29 23.72 -35.99
C TRP A 162 -49.32 25.05 -36.73
N GLN A 163 -50.35 25.29 -37.54
CA GLN A 163 -50.62 26.57 -38.20
C GLN A 163 -49.37 27.16 -38.89
N GLU A 164 -48.96 28.39 -38.55
CA GLU A 164 -47.80 29.06 -39.16
C GLU A 164 -46.47 28.34 -38.92
N LEU A 165 -46.38 27.47 -37.91
CA LEU A 165 -45.18 26.69 -37.59
C LEU A 165 -45.20 25.27 -38.18
N ALA A 166 -46.17 24.90 -39.02
CA ALA A 166 -46.26 23.55 -39.57
C ALA A 166 -44.97 23.09 -40.29
N GLY A 167 -44.36 23.97 -41.08
CA GLY A 167 -43.09 23.69 -41.75
C GLY A 167 -41.92 23.52 -40.78
N GLU A 168 -41.81 24.40 -39.79
CA GLU A 168 -40.77 24.33 -38.74
C GLU A 168 -40.93 23.08 -37.86
N ALA A 169 -42.17 22.74 -37.51
CA ALA A 169 -42.50 21.55 -36.73
C ALA A 169 -42.15 20.27 -37.49
N GLY A 170 -42.37 20.22 -38.81
CA GLY A 170 -41.94 19.10 -39.64
C GLY A 170 -40.43 18.90 -39.59
N LEU A 171 -39.67 19.96 -39.85
CA LEU A 171 -38.21 19.92 -39.78
C LEU A 171 -37.69 19.57 -38.39
N ALA A 172 -38.31 20.13 -37.34
CA ALA A 172 -37.96 19.84 -35.96
C ALA A 172 -38.25 18.38 -35.58
N LYS A 173 -39.39 17.83 -36.04
CA LYS A 173 -39.74 16.42 -35.83
C LYS A 173 -38.70 15.53 -36.49
N ASP A 174 -38.41 15.74 -37.77
CA ASP A 174 -37.44 14.92 -38.51
C ASP A 174 -36.04 14.97 -37.87
N ALA A 175 -35.56 16.16 -37.52
CA ALA A 175 -34.28 16.34 -36.84
C ALA A 175 -34.24 15.65 -35.48
N THR A 176 -35.34 15.74 -34.71
CA THR A 176 -35.46 15.09 -33.39
C THR A 176 -35.46 13.58 -33.52
N LEU A 177 -36.23 13.03 -34.47
CA LEU A 177 -36.26 11.60 -34.74
C LEU A 177 -34.89 11.07 -35.14
N GLN A 178 -34.20 11.75 -36.06
CA GLN A 178 -32.87 11.35 -36.50
C GLN A 178 -31.85 11.33 -35.35
N LYS A 179 -31.86 12.35 -34.48
CA LYS A 179 -30.99 12.40 -33.30
C LYS A 179 -31.31 11.29 -32.31
N LEU A 180 -32.59 11.06 -32.03
CA LEU A 180 -33.02 10.02 -31.09
C LEU A 180 -32.72 8.62 -31.61
N GLU A 181 -32.93 8.35 -32.90
CA GLU A 181 -32.59 7.06 -33.51
C GLU A 181 -31.08 6.77 -33.43
N ALA A 182 -30.24 7.77 -33.72
CA ALA A 182 -28.79 7.65 -33.52
C ALA A 182 -28.43 7.42 -32.04
N ALA A 183 -29.08 8.14 -31.12
CA ALA A 183 -28.83 8.01 -29.68
C ALA A 183 -29.26 6.65 -29.13
N VAL A 184 -30.37 6.06 -29.61
CA VAL A 184 -30.78 4.69 -29.24
C VAL A 184 -29.69 3.70 -29.61
N ILE A 185 -29.14 3.77 -30.83
CA ILE A 185 -28.06 2.88 -31.28
C ILE A 185 -26.86 2.98 -30.34
N VAL A 186 -26.39 4.21 -30.07
CA VAL A 186 -25.25 4.44 -29.17
C VAL A 186 -25.54 3.93 -27.75
N ALA A 187 -26.72 4.20 -27.21
CA ALA A 187 -27.09 3.78 -25.86
C ALA A 187 -27.19 2.25 -25.73
N THR A 188 -27.80 1.58 -26.71
CA THR A 188 -27.88 0.11 -26.74
C THR A 188 -26.50 -0.54 -26.85
N GLN A 189 -25.61 0.02 -27.68
CA GLN A 189 -24.23 -0.46 -27.81
C GLN A 189 -23.47 -0.32 -26.48
N ARG A 190 -23.56 0.85 -25.83
CA ARG A 190 -22.94 1.09 -24.52
C ARG A 190 -23.44 0.11 -23.47
N GLU A 191 -24.74 -0.13 -23.40
CA GLU A 191 -25.35 -1.06 -22.45
C GLU A 191 -24.90 -2.50 -22.71
N HIS A 192 -24.83 -2.91 -23.98
CA HIS A 192 -24.31 -4.21 -24.38
C HIS A 192 -22.83 -4.37 -23.99
N GLU A 193 -21.99 -3.34 -24.23
CA GLU A 193 -20.58 -3.35 -23.82
C GLU A 193 -20.42 -3.47 -22.31
N VAL A 194 -21.23 -2.75 -21.53
CA VAL A 194 -21.22 -2.87 -20.06
C VAL A 194 -21.63 -4.27 -19.62
N ALA A 195 -22.66 -4.85 -20.22
CA ALA A 195 -23.11 -6.21 -19.90
C ALA A 195 -22.07 -7.27 -20.26
N GLU A 196 -21.43 -7.18 -21.43
CA GLU A 196 -20.36 -8.09 -21.84
C GLU A 196 -19.11 -7.95 -20.96
N LEU A 197 -18.72 -6.72 -20.58
CA LEU A 197 -17.63 -6.50 -19.62
C LEU A 197 -17.94 -7.14 -18.26
N GLU A 198 -19.18 -7.06 -17.79
CA GLU A 198 -19.59 -7.71 -16.54
C GLU A 198 -19.54 -9.25 -16.67
N ARG A 199 -20.00 -9.80 -17.81
CA ARG A 199 -19.88 -11.24 -18.09
C ARG A 199 -18.44 -11.71 -18.11
N LEU A 200 -17.56 -11.00 -18.81
CA LEU A 200 -16.13 -11.31 -18.87
C LEU A 200 -15.47 -11.23 -17.50
N ARG A 201 -15.86 -10.26 -16.65
CA ARG A 201 -15.39 -10.19 -15.26
C ARG A 201 -15.82 -11.41 -14.44
N LYS A 202 -17.10 -11.79 -14.51
CA LYS A 202 -17.62 -12.98 -13.82
C LYS A 202 -16.93 -14.27 -14.30
N GLU A 203 -16.75 -14.43 -15.60
CA GLU A 203 -16.05 -15.58 -16.16
C GLU A 203 -14.58 -15.62 -15.71
N ALA A 204 -13.89 -14.48 -15.69
CA ALA A 204 -12.52 -14.38 -15.21
C ALA A 204 -12.41 -14.69 -13.70
N GLU A 205 -13.35 -14.21 -12.89
CA GLU A 205 -13.43 -14.51 -11.46
C GLU A 205 -13.69 -16.00 -11.21
N GLU A 206 -14.62 -16.62 -11.93
CA GLU A 206 -14.87 -18.06 -11.86
C GLU A 206 -13.66 -18.88 -12.28
N LYS A 207 -12.99 -18.50 -13.38
CA LYS A 207 -11.80 -19.18 -13.86
C LYS A 207 -10.66 -19.05 -12.85
N ALA A 208 -10.43 -17.86 -12.30
CA ALA A 208 -9.44 -17.64 -11.25
C ALA A 208 -9.76 -18.46 -10.00
N GLN A 209 -11.04 -18.60 -9.65
CA GLN A 209 -11.46 -19.45 -8.53
C GLN A 209 -11.17 -20.93 -8.82
N ARG A 210 -11.55 -21.44 -9.99
CA ARG A 210 -11.26 -22.83 -10.40
C ARG A 210 -9.76 -23.10 -10.45
N GLU A 211 -8.97 -22.18 -10.98
CA GLU A 211 -7.50 -22.32 -11.02
C GLU A 211 -6.91 -22.35 -9.61
N ARG A 212 -7.40 -21.53 -8.66
CA ARG A 212 -6.99 -21.59 -7.25
C ARG A 212 -7.40 -22.91 -6.59
N ASP A 213 -8.62 -23.37 -6.82
CA ASP A 213 -9.11 -24.63 -6.27
C ASP A 213 -8.33 -25.82 -6.84
N GLU A 214 -8.05 -25.84 -8.15
CA GLU A 214 -7.19 -26.84 -8.78
C GLU A 214 -5.75 -26.78 -8.29
N GLN A 215 -5.17 -25.59 -8.13
CA GLN A 215 -3.83 -25.43 -7.56
C GLN A 215 -3.77 -25.98 -6.14
N LEU A 216 -4.76 -25.65 -5.30
CA LEU A 216 -4.86 -26.17 -3.94
C LEU A 216 -5.00 -27.70 -3.93
N GLN A 217 -5.79 -28.27 -4.85
CA GLN A 217 -5.91 -29.73 -4.99
C GLN A 217 -4.60 -30.37 -5.46
N ARG A 218 -3.90 -29.78 -6.42
CA ARG A 218 -2.59 -30.27 -6.90
C ARG A 218 -1.54 -30.19 -5.79
N GLU A 219 -1.48 -29.07 -5.06
CA GLU A 219 -0.60 -28.91 -3.90
C GLU A 219 -0.91 -29.91 -2.79
N ALA A 220 -2.19 -30.16 -2.50
CA ALA A 220 -2.61 -31.16 -1.54
C ALA A 220 -2.24 -32.59 -2.00
N ALA A 221 -2.46 -32.93 -3.27
CA ALA A 221 -2.10 -34.22 -3.84
C ALA A 221 -0.58 -34.43 -3.89
N GLU A 222 0.19 -33.42 -4.29
CA GLU A 222 1.65 -33.46 -4.30
C GLU A 222 2.20 -33.56 -2.88
N LYS A 223 1.64 -32.83 -1.91
CA LYS A 223 2.01 -32.96 -0.51
C LYS A 223 1.72 -34.36 0.02
N ALA A 224 0.54 -34.92 -0.28
CA ALA A 224 0.19 -36.29 0.10
C ALA A 224 1.13 -37.32 -0.54
N GLN A 225 1.49 -37.15 -1.81
CA GLN A 225 2.45 -38.01 -2.50
C GLN A 225 3.86 -37.89 -1.89
N ARG A 226 4.35 -36.67 -1.64
CA ARG A 226 5.65 -36.45 -0.98
C ARG A 226 5.67 -37.06 0.42
N GLU A 227 4.60 -36.93 1.20
CA GLU A 227 4.49 -37.56 2.51
C GLU A 227 4.46 -39.09 2.41
N ALA A 228 3.76 -39.66 1.43
CA ALA A 228 3.74 -41.10 1.19
C ALA A 228 5.11 -41.64 0.73
N GLU A 229 5.77 -40.96 -0.21
CA GLU A 229 7.13 -41.28 -0.67
C GLU A 229 8.15 -41.13 0.46
N ALA A 230 8.05 -40.10 1.30
CA ALA A 230 8.91 -39.93 2.47
C ALA A 230 8.71 -41.06 3.49
N ARG A 231 7.45 -41.46 3.76
CA ARG A 231 7.15 -42.61 4.63
C ARG A 231 7.71 -43.91 4.05
N HIS A 232 7.53 -44.14 2.76
CA HIS A 232 8.04 -45.33 2.09
C HIS A 232 9.57 -45.37 2.09
N ARG A 233 10.24 -44.24 1.80
CA ARG A 233 11.72 -44.13 1.91
C ARG A 233 12.19 -44.36 3.34
N ALA A 234 11.51 -43.79 4.34
CA ALA A 234 11.85 -44.01 5.74
C ALA A 234 11.66 -45.48 6.14
N GLU A 235 10.66 -46.18 5.61
CA GLU A 235 10.45 -47.61 5.84
C GLU A 235 11.53 -48.47 5.18
N ILE A 236 11.93 -48.15 3.93
CA ILE A 236 13.05 -48.81 3.25
C ILE A 236 14.36 -48.57 4.01
N GLU A 237 14.63 -47.33 4.44
CA GLU A 237 15.84 -47.01 5.19
C GLU A 237 15.85 -47.71 6.57
N ALA A 238 14.70 -47.77 7.25
CA ALA A 238 14.56 -48.52 8.49
C ALA A 238 14.75 -50.03 8.28
N ALA A 239 14.23 -50.60 7.19
CA ALA A 239 14.45 -51.99 6.82
C ALA A 239 15.91 -52.27 6.49
N ALA A 240 16.57 -51.39 5.72
CA ALA A 240 18.00 -51.49 5.40
C ALA A 240 18.88 -51.37 6.65
N ARG A 241 18.53 -50.48 7.59
CA ARG A 241 19.21 -50.37 8.90
C ARG A 241 19.04 -51.65 9.72
N ARG A 242 17.85 -52.24 9.77
CA ARG A 242 17.61 -53.52 10.45
C ARG A 242 18.38 -54.67 9.79
N GLU A 243 18.43 -54.74 8.46
CA GLU A 243 19.21 -55.76 7.75
C GLU A 243 20.72 -55.57 7.98
N ALA A 244 21.21 -54.33 7.97
CA ALA A 244 22.60 -54.00 8.27
C ALA A 244 22.96 -54.32 9.73
N GLU A 245 22.06 -54.07 10.68
CA GLU A 245 22.25 -54.42 12.09
C GLU A 245 22.28 -55.95 12.29
N VAL A 246 21.40 -56.69 11.60
CA VAL A 246 21.40 -58.16 11.61
C VAL A 246 22.67 -58.71 10.98
N LYS A 247 23.12 -58.16 9.84
CA LYS A 247 24.40 -58.54 9.21
C LYS A 247 25.59 -58.21 10.10
N ALA A 248 25.66 -57.02 10.69
CA ALA A 248 26.73 -56.65 11.62
C ALA A 248 26.75 -57.55 12.87
N ARG A 249 25.58 -57.96 13.36
CA ARG A 249 25.46 -58.90 14.48
C ARG A 249 25.85 -60.33 14.09
N ALA A 250 25.54 -60.76 12.87
CA ALA A 250 25.98 -62.04 12.31
C ALA A 250 27.49 -62.06 12.06
N GLU A 251 28.05 -61.02 11.45
CA GLU A 251 29.49 -60.89 11.20
C GLU A 251 30.29 -60.78 12.49
N SER A 252 29.79 -60.06 13.51
CA SER A 252 30.46 -60.03 14.82
C SER A 252 30.37 -61.37 15.55
N ALA A 253 29.25 -62.10 15.45
CA ALA A 253 29.13 -63.46 15.97
C ALA A 253 30.04 -64.45 15.22
N GLU A 254 30.16 -64.33 13.90
CA GLU A 254 31.06 -65.15 13.08
C GLU A 254 32.53 -64.84 13.38
N ARG A 255 32.90 -63.56 13.49
CA ARG A 255 34.25 -63.15 13.95
C ARG A 255 34.55 -63.69 15.34
N GLN A 256 33.59 -63.64 16.28
CA GLN A 256 33.77 -64.23 17.61
C GLN A 256 33.92 -65.76 17.56
N ARG A 257 33.21 -66.46 16.67
CA ARG A 257 33.38 -67.92 16.47
C ARG A 257 34.73 -68.25 15.86
N ILE A 258 35.16 -67.52 14.82
CA ILE A 258 36.47 -67.70 14.19
C ILE A 258 37.59 -67.37 15.18
N GLU A 259 37.46 -66.30 15.96
CA GLU A 259 38.47 -65.94 16.94
C GLU A 259 38.53 -66.94 18.11
N ALA A 260 37.39 -67.48 18.54
CA ALA A 260 37.33 -68.57 19.52
C ALA A 260 37.90 -69.87 18.97
N GLU A 261 37.64 -70.21 17.70
CA GLU A 261 38.18 -71.39 17.03
C GLU A 261 39.69 -71.25 16.81
N GLN A 262 40.18 -70.08 16.40
CA GLN A 262 41.61 -69.80 16.31
C GLN A 262 42.29 -69.77 17.69
N ARG A 263 41.59 -69.33 18.74
CA ARG A 263 42.12 -69.38 20.12
C ARG A 263 42.18 -70.83 20.61
N ALA A 264 41.16 -71.64 20.33
CA ALA A 264 41.15 -73.08 20.62
C ALA A 264 42.20 -73.85 19.80
N GLN A 265 42.43 -73.51 18.53
CA GLN A 265 43.48 -74.08 17.71
C GLN A 265 44.87 -73.69 18.22
N ARG A 266 45.09 -72.42 18.59
CA ARG A 266 46.36 -71.97 19.19
C ARG A 266 46.61 -72.61 20.56
N GLU A 267 45.58 -72.76 21.39
CA GLU A 267 45.70 -73.48 22.68
C GLU A 267 45.95 -74.98 22.48
N ALA A 268 45.31 -75.62 21.50
CA ALA A 268 45.56 -77.02 21.16
C ALA A 268 46.96 -77.24 20.55
N GLU A 269 47.44 -76.31 19.73
CA GLU A 269 48.78 -76.34 19.15
C GLU A 269 49.86 -76.04 20.20
N GLU A 270 49.63 -75.07 21.11
CA GLU A 270 50.49 -74.85 22.28
C GLU A 270 50.48 -76.06 23.23
N ALA A 271 49.33 -76.71 23.46
CA ALA A 271 49.26 -77.92 24.27
C ALA A 271 49.99 -79.09 23.62
N ARG A 272 49.90 -79.26 22.28
CA ARG A 272 50.71 -80.23 21.53
C ARG A 272 52.19 -79.91 21.61
N LEU A 273 52.59 -78.66 21.42
CA LEU A 273 53.99 -78.23 21.52
C LEU A 273 54.55 -78.36 22.94
N ARG A 274 53.74 -78.14 23.98
CA ARG A 274 54.10 -78.39 25.38
C ARG A 274 54.24 -79.89 25.65
N ALA A 275 53.33 -80.73 25.15
CA ALA A 275 53.44 -82.19 25.27
C ALA A 275 54.63 -82.77 24.47
N GLU A 276 54.96 -82.21 23.30
CA GLU A 276 56.13 -82.57 22.51
C GLU A 276 57.43 -82.12 23.22
N ARG A 277 57.45 -80.92 23.82
CA ARG A 277 58.57 -80.42 24.64
C ARG A 277 58.74 -81.20 25.93
N GLU A 278 57.68 -81.65 26.59
CA GLU A 278 57.76 -82.52 27.76
C GLU A 278 58.25 -83.93 27.40
N LYS A 279 57.83 -84.49 26.26
CA LYS A 279 58.38 -85.76 25.75
C LYS A 279 59.85 -85.63 25.34
N GLN A 280 60.26 -84.54 24.70
CA GLN A 280 61.66 -84.28 24.37
C GLN A 280 62.51 -83.95 25.59
N ALA A 281 61.95 -83.29 26.62
CA ALA A 281 62.63 -83.05 27.89
C ALA A 281 62.81 -84.32 28.72
N ALA A 282 61.86 -85.27 28.68
CA ALA A 282 62.01 -86.58 29.32
C ALA A 282 63.11 -87.42 28.65
N ILE A 283 63.16 -87.44 27.32
CA ILE A 283 64.20 -88.14 26.55
C ILE A 283 65.58 -87.49 26.75
N ALA A 284 65.65 -86.15 26.79
CA ALA A 284 66.89 -85.42 27.05
C ALA A 284 67.38 -85.54 28.51
N ALA A 285 66.48 -85.70 29.49
CA ALA A 285 66.82 -85.92 30.90
C ALA A 285 67.35 -87.35 31.15
N GLU A 286 66.85 -88.34 30.42
CA GLU A 286 67.35 -89.73 30.50
C GLU A 286 68.71 -89.88 29.80
N GLN A 287 68.91 -89.22 28.66
CA GLN A 287 70.22 -89.17 28.01
C GLN A 287 71.26 -88.33 28.78
N ARG A 288 70.86 -87.24 29.47
CA ARG A 288 71.77 -86.50 30.36
C ARG A 288 72.21 -87.33 31.58
N LYS A 289 71.34 -88.13 32.18
CA LYS A 289 71.71 -89.01 33.30
C LYS A 289 72.66 -90.13 32.88
N ALA A 290 72.46 -90.71 31.69
CA ALA A 290 73.39 -91.70 31.12
C ALA A 290 74.75 -91.09 30.74
N GLN A 291 74.78 -89.85 30.25
CA GLN A 291 76.02 -89.15 29.90
C GLN A 291 76.79 -88.64 31.14
N GLU A 292 76.09 -88.15 32.17
CA GLU A 292 76.71 -87.68 33.43
C GLU A 292 77.32 -88.83 34.25
N GLU A 293 76.76 -90.04 34.20
CA GLU A 293 77.33 -91.21 34.88
C GLU A 293 78.55 -91.78 34.15
N ALA A 294 78.57 -91.72 32.82
CA ALA A 294 79.74 -92.06 32.00
C ALA A 294 80.89 -91.04 32.15
N ASP A 295 80.59 -89.74 32.23
CA ASP A 295 81.58 -88.68 32.42
C ASP A 295 82.13 -88.63 33.86
N ARG A 296 81.35 -89.06 34.88
CA ARG A 296 81.82 -89.18 36.27
C ARG A 296 82.83 -90.30 36.46
N ILE A 297 82.61 -91.46 35.82
CA ILE A 297 83.54 -92.61 35.87
C ILE A 297 84.84 -92.30 35.11
N LYS A 298 84.76 -91.56 33.99
CA LYS A 298 85.94 -91.19 33.19
C LYS A 298 86.81 -90.13 33.89
N ARG A 299 86.21 -89.11 34.51
CA ARG A 299 86.95 -88.07 35.27
C ARG A 299 87.55 -88.58 36.58
N GLU A 300 86.95 -89.58 37.24
CA GLU A 300 87.52 -90.18 38.45
C GLU A 300 88.72 -91.11 38.14
N ALA A 301 88.72 -91.77 36.98
CA ALA A 301 89.86 -92.55 36.49
C ALA A 301 91.03 -91.66 36.02
N GLU A 302 90.75 -90.59 35.26
CA GLU A 302 91.78 -89.64 34.77
C GLU A 302 92.39 -88.79 35.90
N ALA A 303 91.65 -88.51 36.98
CA ALA A 303 92.16 -87.78 38.15
C ALA A 303 93.08 -88.62 39.07
N LYS A 304 92.91 -89.95 39.13
CA LYS A 304 93.79 -90.85 39.90
C LYS A 304 95.08 -91.22 39.16
N GLU A 305 95.07 -91.21 37.83
CA GLU A 305 96.25 -91.49 37.01
C GLU A 305 97.17 -90.26 36.89
N SER A 306 96.58 -89.06 36.70
CA SER A 306 97.33 -87.80 36.63
C SER A 306 98.00 -87.38 37.96
N ALA A 307 97.43 -87.77 39.11
CA ALA A 307 98.02 -87.51 40.43
C ALA A 307 99.22 -88.43 40.78
N ARG A 308 99.31 -89.63 40.20
CA ARG A 308 100.46 -90.54 40.39
C ARG A 308 101.66 -90.15 39.53
N LEU A 309 101.42 -89.78 38.27
CA LEU A 309 102.46 -89.39 37.32
C LEU A 309 103.11 -88.03 37.69
N ALA A 310 102.35 -87.10 38.28
CA ALA A 310 102.88 -85.79 38.69
C ALA A 310 103.83 -85.84 39.91
N GLU A 311 103.66 -86.80 40.84
CA GLU A 311 104.55 -86.92 42.00
C GLU A 311 105.82 -87.73 41.69
N GLU A 312 105.75 -88.69 40.76
CA GLU A 312 106.91 -89.47 40.29
C GLU A 312 107.88 -88.63 39.42
N GLN A 313 107.35 -87.65 38.68
CA GLN A 313 108.17 -86.71 37.88
C GLN A 313 108.92 -85.67 38.74
N ARG A 314 108.36 -85.28 39.91
CA ARG A 314 108.96 -84.26 40.79
C ARG A 314 110.23 -84.75 41.50
N ILE A 315 110.33 -86.05 41.78
CA ILE A 315 111.45 -86.65 42.52
C ILE A 315 112.68 -86.88 41.60
N ALA A 316 112.47 -87.16 40.30
CA ALA A 316 113.57 -87.40 39.35
C ALA A 316 114.28 -86.11 38.88
N ASP A 317 113.54 -85.01 38.72
CA ASP A 317 114.08 -83.74 38.20
C ASP A 317 114.90 -82.94 39.23
N GLU A 318 114.77 -83.22 40.53
CA GLU A 318 115.55 -82.54 41.58
C GLU A 318 116.96 -83.16 41.75
N THR A 319 117.12 -84.46 41.49
CA THR A 319 118.42 -85.15 41.59
C THR A 319 119.37 -84.84 40.43
N ALA A 320 118.85 -84.63 39.21
CA ALA A 320 119.67 -84.39 38.02
C ALA A 320 120.35 -82.99 38.00
N LYS A 321 119.77 -81.99 38.65
CA LYS A 321 120.33 -80.62 38.68
C LYS A 321 121.50 -80.43 39.65
N ARG A 322 121.63 -81.28 40.69
CA ARG A 322 122.70 -81.16 41.71
C ARG A 322 124.04 -81.76 41.26
N GLU A 323 124.05 -82.72 40.34
CA GLU A 323 125.29 -83.36 39.86
C GLU A 323 126.05 -82.53 38.81
N ALA A 324 125.35 -81.74 38.00
CA ALA A 324 125.97 -80.92 36.95
C ALA A 324 126.78 -79.73 37.51
N ASP A 325 126.31 -79.12 38.60
CA ASP A 325 126.93 -77.93 39.19
C ASP A 325 128.26 -78.23 39.92
N VAL A 326 128.42 -79.44 40.48
CA VAL A 326 129.64 -79.86 41.18
C VAL A 326 130.80 -80.11 40.22
N LYS A 327 130.52 -80.65 39.03
CA LYS A 327 131.57 -80.89 38.00
C LYS A 327 132.13 -79.58 37.45
N HIS A 328 131.29 -78.59 37.18
CA HIS A 328 131.74 -77.31 36.63
C HIS A 328 132.70 -76.57 37.58
N ARG A 329 132.40 -76.55 38.89
CA ARG A 329 133.25 -75.88 39.89
C ARG A 329 134.64 -76.51 40.05
N LYS A 330 134.75 -77.84 39.94
CA LYS A 330 136.05 -78.53 40.04
C LYS A 330 136.97 -78.20 38.86
N THR A 331 136.43 -78.06 37.65
CA THR A 331 137.21 -77.73 36.46
C THR A 331 137.82 -76.33 36.59
N VAL A 332 137.00 -75.32 36.93
CA VAL A 332 137.45 -73.93 37.05
C VAL A 332 138.51 -73.76 38.15
N GLY A 333 138.33 -74.40 39.31
CA GLY A 333 139.32 -74.32 40.39
C GLY A 333 140.67 -74.94 40.01
N THR A 334 140.66 -76.05 39.26
CA THR A 334 141.90 -76.72 38.84
C THR A 334 142.70 -75.86 37.86
N GLU A 335 142.02 -75.17 36.93
CA GLU A 335 142.66 -74.27 35.97
C GLU A 335 143.35 -73.08 36.64
N ILE A 336 142.71 -72.47 37.64
CA ILE A 336 143.29 -71.31 38.36
C ILE A 336 144.53 -71.73 39.17
N VAL A 337 144.49 -72.87 39.86
CA VAL A 337 145.66 -73.37 40.62
C VAL A 337 146.83 -73.67 39.68
N ASN A 338 146.56 -74.29 38.53
CA ASN A 338 147.59 -74.57 37.54
C ASN A 338 148.17 -73.27 36.94
N ALA A 339 147.36 -72.26 36.68
CA ALA A 339 147.81 -70.96 36.20
C ALA A 339 148.69 -70.23 37.23
N LEU A 340 148.36 -70.32 38.53
CA LEU A 340 149.18 -69.76 39.61
C LEU A 340 150.52 -70.48 39.73
N LEU A 341 150.53 -71.80 39.68
CA LEU A 341 151.77 -72.61 39.70
C LEU A 341 152.71 -72.30 38.54
N ALA A 342 152.17 -72.06 37.34
CA ALA A 342 152.98 -71.81 36.15
C ALA A 342 153.61 -70.40 36.10
N ASN A 343 152.97 -69.40 36.72
CA ASN A 343 153.38 -67.99 36.61
C ASN A 343 153.99 -67.42 37.90
N THR A 344 154.15 -68.25 38.94
CA THR A 344 154.69 -67.81 40.23
C THR A 344 155.60 -68.88 40.83
N SER A 345 156.35 -68.53 41.86
CA SER A 345 157.17 -69.46 42.65
C SER A 345 156.38 -70.15 43.78
N LEU A 346 155.04 -70.09 43.74
CA LEU A 346 154.18 -70.65 44.78
C LEU A 346 154.16 -72.17 44.69
N THR A 347 154.15 -72.83 45.85
CA THR A 347 153.87 -74.26 45.94
C THR A 347 152.39 -74.54 45.67
N ARG A 348 152.03 -75.81 45.39
CA ARG A 348 150.65 -76.19 45.09
C ARG A 348 149.68 -75.87 46.23
N GLU A 349 150.14 -76.02 47.47
CA GLU A 349 149.36 -75.67 48.66
C GLU A 349 149.10 -74.16 48.73
N GLN A 350 150.13 -73.35 48.47
CA GLN A 350 149.99 -71.89 48.43
C GLN A 350 149.13 -71.40 47.26
N ALA A 351 149.19 -72.06 46.09
CA ALA A 351 148.33 -71.74 44.95
C ALA A 351 146.85 -72.06 45.23
N ILE A 352 146.56 -73.14 45.97
CA ILE A 352 145.21 -73.46 46.46
C ILE A 352 144.74 -72.43 47.50
N GLU A 353 145.63 -71.98 48.38
CA GLU A 353 145.33 -70.94 49.37
C GLU A 353 144.99 -69.61 48.68
N VAL A 354 145.73 -69.23 47.64
CA VAL A 354 145.44 -68.04 46.82
C VAL A 354 144.13 -68.20 46.04
N LEU A 355 143.85 -69.36 45.42
CA LEU A 355 142.54 -69.63 44.81
C LEU A 355 141.42 -69.50 45.86
N THR A 356 141.63 -69.99 47.07
CA THR A 356 140.62 -69.94 48.15
C THR A 356 140.36 -68.49 48.56
N ALA A 357 141.41 -67.70 48.76
CA ALA A 357 141.29 -66.28 49.07
C ALA A 357 140.61 -65.47 47.94
N LEU A 358 140.84 -65.83 46.67
CA LEU A 358 140.14 -65.24 45.52
C LEU A 358 138.67 -65.69 45.43
N LYS A 359 138.39 -66.98 45.62
CA LYS A 359 137.03 -67.58 45.62
C LYS A 359 136.17 -66.99 46.74
N ASP A 360 136.77 -66.75 47.90
CA ASP A 360 136.11 -66.17 49.08
C ASP A 360 136.14 -64.63 49.09
N GLY A 361 136.66 -63.98 48.03
CA GLY A 361 136.59 -62.53 47.84
C GLY A 361 137.47 -61.70 48.79
N LEU A 362 138.47 -62.31 49.42
CA LEU A 362 139.31 -61.70 50.46
C LEU A 362 140.44 -60.82 49.90
N VAL A 363 140.66 -60.85 48.59
CA VAL A 363 141.69 -60.05 47.91
C VAL A 363 141.04 -58.89 47.15
N PRO A 364 141.01 -57.66 47.71
CA PRO A 364 140.48 -56.50 47.00
C PRO A 364 141.40 -56.11 45.83
N ARG A 365 140.80 -55.73 44.69
CA ARG A 365 141.49 -55.36 43.44
C ARG A 365 142.31 -56.49 42.78
N ALA A 366 141.76 -57.70 42.70
CA ALA A 366 142.40 -58.88 42.06
C ALA A 366 142.65 -58.80 40.54
N LYS A 367 142.30 -57.69 39.88
CA LYS A 367 142.61 -57.43 38.48
C LYS A 367 143.15 -56.01 38.37
N ILE A 368 144.47 -55.89 38.26
CA ILE A 368 145.19 -54.62 38.07
C ILE A 368 145.86 -54.69 36.70
N GLN A 369 145.59 -53.69 35.87
CA GLN A 369 146.20 -53.47 34.57
C GLN A 369 146.96 -52.14 34.62
N TYR A 370 148.12 -52.14 34.00
CA TYR A 370 148.91 -50.94 33.68
C TYR A 370 149.36 -51.02 32.23
#